data_AF-A0A3P7LQF9-F1
#
_entry.id   AF-A0A3P7LQF9-F1
#
_cell.length_a   1.000
_cell.length_b   1.000
_cell.length_c   1.000
_cell.angle_alpha   90.00
_cell.angle_beta   90.00
_cell.angle_gamma   90.00
#
_symmetry.space_group_name_H-M   'P 1'
#
loop_
_entity.id
_entity.type
_entity.pdbx_description
1 polymer ?
#
loop_
_entity_poly.entity_id
_entity_poly.type
_entity_poly.pdbx_seq_one_letter_code
_entity_poly.pdbx_strand_id
1 'polypeptide(L)'
;MFHIFAYAVSPEERGRAFSYLIAMGSVGQTVAGLICPHLYWPLVFFIFGGTGLLWVVCWVLFTKSVGECELDAQEYLAPPPNVSGQSIPWRECFTRRPLWAIYCAHFSMNWSNYIIMQWLPTYLVRFLGGGPMEIMLTALPYVANSLCGIAAGHFADNLVRRGWSALCVRRLMTCIGLVGPGLLLFAFSASSSIPIAVL
;
A
#
# COMPACT_ATOMS: atom_id res chain seq x y z
N MET A 1 8.13 -4.51 11.02
CA MET A 1 8.02 -3.17 10.41
C MET A 1 7.22 -2.20 11.27
N PHE A 2 5.91 -2.41 11.48
CA PHE A 2 5.08 -1.50 12.29
C PHE A 2 5.60 -1.26 13.72
N HIS A 3 6.23 -2.28 14.31
CA HIS A 3 6.90 -2.14 15.60
C HIS A 3 8.04 -1.11 15.54
N ILE A 4 8.89 -1.14 14.50
CA ILE A 4 10.01 -0.20 14.32
C ILE A 4 9.48 1.24 14.14
N PHE A 5 8.45 1.43 13.30
CA PHE A 5 7.81 2.74 13.12
C PHE A 5 7.17 3.29 14.40
N ALA A 6 6.72 2.41 15.30
CA ALA A 6 6.14 2.83 16.56
C ALA A 6 7.17 3.40 17.55
N TYR A 7 8.45 3.07 17.41
CA TYR A 7 9.54 3.61 18.24
C TYR A 7 10.30 4.74 17.54
N ALA A 8 10.56 4.61 16.24
CA ALA A 8 11.43 5.54 15.51
C ALA A 8 10.76 6.81 14.98
N VAL A 9 9.41 6.86 14.92
CA VAL A 9 8.67 7.98 14.29
C VAL A 9 7.63 8.55 15.25
N SER A 10 7.59 9.89 15.32
CA SER A 10 6.63 10.66 16.12
C SER A 10 5.18 10.36 15.69
N PRO A 11 4.18 10.32 16.61
CA PRO A 11 2.81 9.93 16.28
C PRO A 11 2.15 10.74 15.16
N GLU A 12 2.53 12.00 15.01
CA GLU A 12 2.01 12.94 14.01
C GLU A 12 2.58 12.66 12.61
N GLU A 13 3.82 12.16 12.51
CA GLU A 13 4.51 11.92 11.24
C GLU A 13 4.37 10.47 10.73
N ARG A 14 3.90 9.54 11.58
CA ARG A 14 3.70 8.13 11.22
C ARG A 14 2.83 7.94 9.98
N GLY A 15 1.80 8.77 9.81
CA GLY A 15 0.93 8.72 8.62
C GLY A 15 1.69 9.03 7.33
N ARG A 16 2.58 10.03 7.35
CA ARG A 16 3.39 10.43 6.19
C ARG A 16 4.45 9.39 5.88
N ALA A 17 5.14 8.90 6.90
CA ALA A 17 6.16 7.87 6.74
C ALA A 17 5.59 6.57 6.14
N PHE A 18 4.39 6.17 6.58
CA PHE A 18 3.68 5.02 6.01
C PHE A 18 3.21 5.25 4.56
N SER A 19 2.74 6.45 4.24
CA SER A 19 2.37 6.82 2.86
C SER A 19 3.57 6.78 1.91
N TYR A 20 4.74 7.27 2.33
CA TYR A 20 5.96 7.18 1.52
C TYR A 20 6.40 5.73 1.29
N LEU A 21 6.28 4.89 2.32
CA LEU A 21 6.59 3.48 2.19
C LEU A 21 5.71 2.80 1.14
N ILE A 22 4.39 3.04 1.19
CA ILE A 22 3.45 2.48 0.21
C ILE A 22 3.75 3.03 -1.18
N ALA A 23 4.01 4.33 -1.32
CA ALA A 23 4.31 4.96 -2.60
C ALA A 23 5.56 4.35 -3.26
N MET A 24 6.63 4.13 -2.49
CA MET A 24 7.85 3.47 -3.00
C MET A 24 7.59 2.01 -3.40
N GLY A 25 6.73 1.30 -2.68
CA GLY A 25 6.26 -0.03 -3.06
C GLY A 25 5.58 -0.03 -4.43
N SER A 26 4.65 0.92 -4.66
CA SER A 26 3.97 1.08 -5.94
C SER A 26 4.94 1.41 -7.09
N VAL A 27 5.94 2.27 -6.85
CA VAL A 27 7.00 2.55 -7.84
C VAL A 27 7.74 1.26 -8.23
N GLY A 28 8.10 0.43 -7.24
CA GLY A 28 8.71 -0.87 -7.48
C GLY A 28 7.83 -1.78 -8.34
N GLN A 29 6.52 -1.80 -8.08
CA GLN A 29 5.55 -2.56 -8.89
C GLN A 29 5.45 -2.04 -10.32
N THR A 30 5.43 -0.71 -10.53
CA THR A 30 5.40 -0.11 -11.87
C THR A 30 6.67 -0.44 -12.65
N VAL A 31 7.84 -0.29 -12.04
CA VAL A 31 9.13 -0.61 -12.67
C VAL A 31 9.19 -2.10 -13.02
N ALA A 32 8.74 -2.98 -12.13
CA ALA A 32 8.64 -4.40 -12.41
C ALA A 32 7.69 -4.69 -13.58
N GLY A 33 6.49 -4.07 -13.60
CA GLY A 33 5.52 -4.25 -14.67
C GLY A 33 6.01 -3.79 -16.04
N LEU A 34 6.85 -2.76 -16.10
CA LEU A 34 7.43 -2.26 -17.35
C LEU A 34 8.61 -3.09 -17.84
N ILE A 35 9.46 -3.58 -16.93
CA ILE A 35 10.72 -4.25 -17.29
C ILE A 35 10.54 -5.76 -17.46
N CYS A 36 9.75 -6.41 -16.61
CA CYS A 36 9.60 -7.87 -16.59
C CYS A 36 9.16 -8.48 -17.94
N PRO A 37 8.27 -7.87 -18.74
CA PRO A 37 7.89 -8.43 -20.05
C PRO A 37 9.02 -8.45 -21.08
N HIS A 38 10.05 -7.62 -20.92
CA HIS A 38 11.20 -7.53 -21.83
C HIS A 38 12.38 -8.42 -21.42
N LEU A 39 12.29 -9.08 -20.27
CA LEU A 39 13.35 -9.92 -19.72
C LEU A 39 13.02 -11.41 -19.91
N TYR A 40 14.07 -12.22 -20.08
CA TYR A 40 13.93 -13.67 -19.97
C TYR A 40 13.44 -14.02 -18.57
N TRP A 41 12.39 -14.84 -18.49
CA TRP A 41 11.71 -15.17 -17.23
C TRP A 41 12.65 -15.60 -16.08
N PRO A 42 13.70 -16.43 -16.29
CA PRO A 42 14.65 -16.75 -15.23
C PRO A 42 15.45 -15.54 -14.70
N LEU A 43 15.78 -14.56 -15.56
CA LEU A 43 16.56 -13.38 -15.17
C LEU A 43 15.82 -12.50 -14.17
N VAL A 44 14.49 -12.46 -14.25
CA VAL A 44 13.66 -11.71 -13.30
C VAL A 44 13.92 -12.20 -11.87
N PHE A 45 13.97 -13.52 -11.65
CA PHE A 45 14.25 -14.09 -10.33
C PHE A 45 15.66 -13.75 -9.84
N PHE A 46 16.67 -13.79 -10.73
CA PHE A 46 18.04 -13.44 -10.35
C PHE A 46 18.20 -11.96 -10.00
N ILE A 47 17.56 -11.05 -10.76
CA ILE A 47 17.65 -9.61 -10.51
C ILE A 47 16.94 -9.23 -9.21
N PHE A 48 15.68 -9.65 -9.03
CA PHE A 48 14.93 -9.33 -7.82
C PHE A 48 15.48 -10.05 -6.58
N GLY A 49 15.91 -11.30 -6.72
CA GLY A 49 16.54 -12.06 -5.64
C GLY A 49 17.90 -11.47 -5.24
N GLY A 50 18.74 -11.11 -6.21
CA GLY A 50 20.03 -10.47 -5.95
C GLY A 50 19.89 -9.08 -5.33
N THR A 51 18.94 -8.28 -5.81
CA THR A 51 18.64 -6.96 -5.22
C THR A 51 18.14 -7.10 -3.78
N GLY A 52 17.31 -8.10 -3.49
CA GLY A 52 16.85 -8.40 -2.13
C GLY A 52 17.99 -8.80 -1.20
N LEU A 53 18.91 -9.65 -1.67
CA LEU A 53 20.11 -10.03 -0.92
C LEU A 53 21.02 -8.84 -0.63
N LEU A 54 21.28 -8.00 -1.65
CA LEU A 54 22.05 -6.78 -1.50
C LEU A 54 21.39 -5.84 -0.48
N TRP A 55 20.06 -5.69 -0.56
CA TRP A 55 19.29 -4.87 0.38
C TRP A 55 19.41 -5.39 1.82
N VAL A 56 19.36 -6.70 2.04
CA VAL A 56 19.55 -7.30 3.38
C VAL A 56 20.95 -7.00 3.91
N VAL A 57 21.98 -7.12 3.07
CA VAL A 57 23.37 -6.78 3.47
C VAL A 57 23.47 -5.30 3.85
N CYS A 58 22.98 -4.40 2.99
CA CYS A 58 22.92 -2.97 3.29
C CYS A 58 22.18 -2.71 4.61
N TRP A 59 20.99 -3.30 4.78
CA TRP A 59 20.17 -3.12 5.97
C TRP A 59 20.90 -3.56 7.25
N VAL A 60 21.60 -4.70 7.24
CA VAL A 60 22.37 -5.19 8.41
C VAL A 60 23.55 -4.26 8.73
N LEU A 61 24.24 -3.74 7.71
CA LEU A 61 25.34 -2.79 7.92
C LEU A 61 24.85 -1.46 8.48
N PHE A 62 23.77 -0.91 7.91
CA PHE A 62 23.18 0.35 8.36
C PHE A 62 22.55 0.24 9.76
N THR A 63 21.84 -0.84 10.08
CA THR A 63 21.24 -1.00 11.42
C THR A 63 22.27 -1.21 12.51
N LYS A 64 23.41 -1.87 12.22
CA LYS A 64 24.55 -1.91 13.15
C LYS A 64 25.14 -0.53 13.41
N SER A 65 25.36 0.25 12.35
CA SER A 65 25.84 1.64 12.46
C SER A 65 24.87 2.53 13.26
N VAL A 66 23.56 2.37 13.06
CA VAL A 66 22.54 3.13 13.81
C VAL A 66 22.49 2.69 15.27
N GLY A 67 22.61 1.38 15.56
CA GLY A 67 22.65 0.88 16.94
C GLY A 67 23.87 1.35 17.73
N GLU A 68 24.98 1.67 17.07
CA GLU A 68 26.16 2.29 17.68
C GLU A 68 25.95 3.81 17.93
N CYS A 69 25.17 4.49 17.07
CA CYS A 69 24.78 5.89 17.25
C CYS A 69 23.61 6.10 18.24
N GLU A 70 22.72 5.12 18.42
CA GLU A 70 21.55 5.20 19.31
C GLU A 70 21.91 5.31 20.81
N LEU A 71 23.17 5.03 21.19
CA LEU A 71 23.67 5.28 22.55
C LEU A 71 23.71 6.78 22.90
N ASP A 72 23.71 7.67 21.90
CA ASP A 72 23.72 9.14 22.07
C ASP A 72 22.34 9.79 21.78
N ALA A 73 21.46 9.08 21.05
CA ALA A 73 20.17 9.61 20.55
C ALA A 73 18.96 9.29 21.44
N GLN A 74 19.18 8.79 22.66
CA GLN A 74 18.12 8.39 23.59
C GLN A 74 17.23 9.57 24.07
N GLU A 75 17.61 10.81 23.76
CA GLU A 75 16.86 12.03 24.06
C GLU A 75 15.66 12.28 23.11
N TYR A 76 15.65 11.68 21.90
CA TYR A 76 14.61 11.94 20.88
C TYR A 76 13.60 10.80 20.66
N LEU A 77 13.86 9.61 21.21
CA LEU A 77 12.94 8.49 21.11
C LEU A 77 11.82 8.65 22.15
N ALA A 78 10.57 8.70 21.69
CA ALA A 78 9.42 8.72 22.59
C ALA A 78 9.53 7.55 23.57
N PRO A 79 9.31 7.77 24.89
CA PRO A 79 9.44 6.72 25.87
C PRO A 79 8.58 5.52 25.46
N PRO A 80 9.12 4.29 25.56
CA PRO A 80 8.38 3.10 25.20
C PRO A 80 7.04 3.12 25.94
N PRO A 81 5.91 2.86 25.27
CA PRO A 81 4.65 2.72 25.98
C PRO A 81 4.85 1.65 27.05
N ASN A 82 4.50 1.94 28.30
CA ASN A 82 4.57 0.99 29.40
C ASN A 82 3.58 -0.16 29.15
N VAL A 83 3.96 -1.15 28.34
CA VAL A 83 3.16 -2.36 28.04
C VAL A 83 3.48 -3.49 29.03
N SER A 84 4.05 -3.17 30.19
CA SER A 84 4.37 -4.17 31.21
C SER A 84 3.10 -4.74 31.84
N GLY A 85 2.74 -5.96 31.44
CA GLY A 85 1.89 -6.86 32.23
C GLY A 85 0.37 -6.71 32.08
N GLN A 86 -0.14 -5.82 31.23
CA GLN A 86 -1.59 -5.75 30.99
C GLN A 86 -2.02 -6.81 29.97
N SER A 87 -2.82 -7.78 30.41
CA SER A 87 -3.46 -8.74 29.51
C SER A 87 -4.37 -7.98 28.54
N ILE A 88 -4.06 -8.04 27.24
CA ILE A 88 -4.88 -7.41 26.20
C ILE A 88 -6.29 -8.04 26.26
N PRO A 89 -7.36 -7.26 26.46
CA PRO A 89 -8.71 -7.79 26.57
C PRO A 89 -9.25 -8.14 25.16
N TRP A 90 -8.80 -9.28 24.62
CA TRP A 90 -9.12 -9.74 23.27
C TRP A 90 -10.62 -9.76 22.99
N ARG A 91 -11.42 -10.27 23.94
CA ARG A 91 -12.89 -10.29 23.81
C ARG A 91 -13.48 -8.90 23.62
N GLU A 92 -13.00 -7.93 24.36
CA GLU A 92 -13.48 -6.56 24.26
C GLU A 92 -13.05 -5.95 22.93
N CYS A 93 -11.82 -6.20 22.48
CA CYS A 93 -11.32 -5.77 21.17
C CYS A 93 -12.20 -6.28 20.03
N PHE A 94 -12.52 -7.59 20.00
CA PHE A 94 -13.39 -8.19 18.99
C PHE A 94 -14.85 -7.74 19.07
N THR A 95 -15.30 -7.15 20.18
CA THR A 95 -16.68 -6.68 20.34
C THR A 95 -16.85 -5.23 19.82
N ARG A 96 -15.74 -4.50 19.60
CA ARG A 96 -15.79 -3.09 19.21
C ARG A 96 -16.12 -2.92 17.73
N ARG A 97 -17.17 -2.15 17.43
CA ARG A 97 -17.61 -1.81 16.06
C ARG A 97 -16.52 -1.22 15.14
N PRO A 98 -15.62 -0.33 15.61
CA PRO A 98 -14.55 0.20 14.78
C PRO A 98 -13.60 -0.86 14.23
N LEU A 99 -13.35 -1.94 14.98
CA LEU A 99 -12.48 -3.03 14.54
C LEU A 99 -13.10 -3.76 13.33
N TRP A 100 -14.38 -4.09 13.41
CA TRP A 100 -15.10 -4.71 12.30
C TRP A 100 -15.21 -3.80 11.07
N ALA A 101 -15.43 -2.50 11.27
CA ALA A 101 -15.45 -1.55 10.17
C ALA A 101 -14.11 -1.53 9.40
N ILE A 102 -12.99 -1.52 10.13
CA ILE A 102 -11.65 -1.60 9.53
C ILE A 102 -11.43 -2.96 8.87
N TYR A 103 -11.82 -4.05 9.52
CA TYR A 103 -11.66 -5.40 8.97
C TYR A 103 -12.42 -5.58 7.66
N CYS A 104 -13.70 -5.21 7.61
CA CYS A 104 -14.51 -5.28 6.40
C CYS A 104 -13.94 -4.39 5.28
N ALA A 105 -13.49 -3.18 5.61
CA ALA A 105 -12.86 -2.29 4.65
C ALA A 105 -11.55 -2.86 4.10
N HIS A 106 -10.74 -3.49 4.95
CA HIS A 106 -9.47 -4.06 4.55
C HIS A 106 -9.67 -5.35 3.75
N PHE A 107 -10.66 -6.17 4.11
CA PHE A 107 -11.04 -7.38 3.39
C PHE A 107 -11.51 -7.06 1.97
N SER A 108 -12.44 -6.12 1.80
CA SER A 108 -12.93 -5.74 0.47
C SER A 108 -11.82 -5.13 -0.40
N MET A 109 -10.95 -4.31 0.18
CA MET A 109 -9.82 -3.73 -0.53
C MET A 109 -8.86 -4.82 -1.05
N ASN A 110 -8.47 -5.77 -0.18
CA ASN A 110 -7.60 -6.88 -0.59
C ASN A 110 -8.28 -7.76 -1.63
N TRP A 111 -9.55 -8.13 -1.40
CA TRP A 111 -10.31 -8.99 -2.29
C TRP A 111 -10.38 -8.41 -3.71
N SER A 112 -10.76 -7.15 -3.84
CA SER A 112 -10.80 -6.46 -5.13
C SER A 112 -9.42 -6.37 -5.78
N ASN A 113 -8.37 -6.08 -5.00
CA ASN A 113 -7.01 -6.00 -5.53
C ASN A 113 -6.53 -7.35 -6.09
N TYR A 114 -6.75 -8.44 -5.35
CA TYR A 114 -6.38 -9.79 -5.80
C TYR A 114 -7.17 -10.23 -7.03
N ILE A 115 -8.46 -9.90 -7.11
CA ILE A 115 -9.27 -10.21 -8.29
C ILE A 115 -8.68 -9.50 -9.51
N ILE A 116 -8.42 -8.20 -9.42
CA ILE A 116 -7.85 -7.43 -10.52
C ILE A 116 -6.48 -8.02 -10.89
N MET A 117 -5.62 -8.30 -9.92
CA MET A 117 -4.29 -8.84 -10.19
C MET A 117 -4.30 -10.21 -10.88
N GLN A 118 -5.15 -11.12 -10.44
CA GLN A 118 -5.14 -12.49 -10.95
C GLN A 118 -5.94 -12.65 -12.25
N TRP A 119 -7.07 -11.94 -12.35
CA TRP A 119 -8.05 -12.18 -13.41
C TRP A 119 -8.02 -11.14 -14.52
N LEU A 120 -7.53 -9.92 -14.28
CA LEU A 120 -7.47 -8.89 -15.33
C LEU A 120 -6.60 -9.31 -16.52
N PRO A 121 -5.38 -9.87 -16.35
CA PRO A 121 -4.58 -10.32 -17.50
C PRO A 121 -5.26 -11.46 -18.25
N THR A 122 -5.83 -12.42 -17.51
CA THR A 122 -6.53 -13.57 -18.08
C THR A 122 -7.78 -13.13 -18.86
N TYR A 123 -8.52 -12.13 -18.37
CA TYR A 123 -9.72 -11.61 -19.00
C TYR A 123 -9.40 -10.89 -20.33
N LEU A 124 -8.37 -10.04 -20.34
CA LEU A 124 -7.92 -9.35 -21.55
C LEU A 124 -7.46 -10.31 -22.64
N VAL A 125 -6.72 -11.36 -22.28
CA VAL A 125 -6.23 -12.34 -23.26
C VAL A 125 -7.36 -13.26 -23.75
N ARG A 126 -8.19 -13.82 -22.85
CA ARG A 126 -9.20 -14.82 -23.23
C ARG A 126 -10.46 -14.25 -23.86
N PHE A 127 -10.94 -13.09 -23.38
CA PHE A 127 -12.23 -12.54 -23.81
C PHE A 127 -12.11 -11.38 -24.78
N LEU A 128 -11.02 -10.61 -24.72
CA LEU A 128 -10.77 -9.50 -25.65
C LEU A 128 -9.76 -9.84 -26.77
N GLY A 129 -9.12 -11.02 -26.71
CA GLY A 129 -8.12 -11.43 -27.71
C GLY A 129 -6.86 -10.57 -27.71
N GLY A 130 -6.58 -9.88 -26.59
CA GLY A 130 -5.47 -8.94 -26.48
C GLY A 130 -4.11 -9.63 -26.62
N GLY A 131 -3.24 -9.05 -27.45
CA GLY A 131 -1.84 -9.40 -27.58
C GLY A 131 -0.94 -8.78 -26.49
N PRO A 132 0.38 -8.76 -26.72
CA PRO A 132 1.36 -8.29 -25.72
C PRO A 132 1.17 -6.83 -25.31
N MET A 133 0.67 -5.98 -26.21
CA MET A 133 0.43 -4.55 -25.96
C MET A 133 -0.75 -4.33 -25.01
N GLU A 134 -1.81 -5.13 -25.14
CA GLU A 134 -2.97 -5.05 -24.24
C GLU A 134 -2.67 -5.60 -22.84
N ILE A 135 -1.73 -6.53 -22.71
CA ILE A 135 -1.22 -6.96 -21.40
C ILE A 135 -0.50 -5.81 -20.71
N MET A 136 0.20 -4.93 -21.43
CA MET A 136 0.83 -3.74 -20.83
C MET A 136 -0.20 -2.75 -20.28
N LEU A 137 -1.44 -2.72 -20.79
CA LEU A 137 -2.52 -1.90 -20.24
C LEU A 137 -2.94 -2.35 -18.83
N THR A 138 -2.61 -3.58 -18.41
CA THR A 138 -2.83 -4.02 -17.02
C THR A 138 -2.00 -3.23 -16.00
N ALA A 139 -0.93 -2.55 -16.42
CA ALA A 139 -0.14 -1.68 -15.55
C ALA A 139 -0.88 -0.38 -15.17
N LEU A 140 -1.84 0.05 -15.99
CA LEU A 140 -2.56 1.32 -15.85
C LEU A 140 -3.33 1.46 -14.52
N PRO A 141 -4.15 0.47 -14.07
CA PRO A 141 -4.82 0.56 -12.77
C PRO A 141 -3.84 0.65 -11.60
N TYR A 142 -2.66 0.03 -11.69
CA TYR A 142 -1.64 0.13 -10.64
C TYR A 142 -0.98 1.51 -10.59
N VAL A 143 -0.66 2.08 -11.76
CA VAL A 143 -0.12 3.44 -11.87
C VAL A 143 -1.15 4.46 -11.39
N ALA A 144 -2.41 4.33 -11.80
CA ALA A 144 -3.51 5.17 -11.34
C ALA A 144 -3.68 5.07 -9.82
N ASN A 145 -3.66 3.85 -9.25
CA ASN A 145 -3.71 3.65 -7.81
C ASN A 145 -2.54 4.34 -7.08
N SER A 146 -1.33 4.30 -7.64
CA SER A 146 -0.17 4.97 -7.06
C SER A 146 -0.32 6.51 -7.06
N LEU A 147 -0.73 7.09 -8.19
CA LEU A 147 -0.94 8.53 -8.32
C LEU A 147 -2.07 9.02 -7.42
N CYS A 148 -3.20 8.30 -7.41
CA CYS A 148 -4.33 8.57 -6.52
C CYS A 148 -3.94 8.45 -5.05
N GLY A 149 -3.09 7.48 -4.69
CA GLY A 149 -2.57 7.31 -3.33
C GLY A 149 -1.75 8.52 -2.85
N ILE A 150 -0.85 9.03 -3.70
CA ILE A 150 -0.06 10.23 -3.40
C ILE A 150 -0.96 11.46 -3.27
N ALA A 151 -1.88 11.66 -4.22
CA ALA A 151 -2.83 12.78 -4.19
C ALA A 151 -3.73 12.73 -2.95
N ALA A 152 -4.25 11.54 -2.59
CA ALA A 152 -5.07 11.33 -1.40
C ALA A 152 -4.29 11.59 -0.11
N GLY A 153 -3.00 11.22 -0.05
CA GLY A 153 -2.12 11.54 1.07
C GLY A 153 -1.95 13.04 1.29
N HIS A 154 -1.64 13.79 0.23
CA HIS A 154 -1.54 15.25 0.30
C HIS A 154 -2.88 15.91 0.65
N PHE A 155 -3.98 15.38 0.12
CA PHE A 155 -5.33 15.86 0.43
C PHE A 155 -5.68 15.64 1.91
N ALA A 156 -5.38 14.45 2.44
CA ALA A 156 -5.59 14.13 3.85
C ALA A 156 -4.77 15.05 4.78
N ASP A 157 -3.49 15.26 4.47
CA ASP A 157 -2.63 16.18 5.23
C ASP A 157 -3.17 17.62 5.21
N ASN A 158 -3.67 18.09 4.06
CA ASN A 158 -4.26 19.42 3.93
C ASN A 158 -5.55 19.57 4.76
N LEU A 159 -6.40 18.54 4.82
CA LEU A 159 -7.61 18.54 5.65
C LEU A 159 -7.29 18.61 7.14
N VAL A 160 -6.27 17.86 7.60
CA VAL A 160 -5.81 17.93 8.99
C VAL A 160 -5.26 19.31 9.31
N ARG A 161 -4.46 19.91 8.42
CA ARG A 161 -3.95 21.30 8.57
C ARG A 161 -5.07 22.35 8.62
N ARG A 162 -6.21 22.07 8.00
CA ARG A 162 -7.42 22.92 8.05
C ARG A 162 -8.27 22.73 9.32
N GLY A 163 -7.78 21.96 10.30
CA GLY A 163 -8.44 21.78 11.60
C GLY A 163 -9.45 20.64 11.66
N TRP A 164 -9.49 19.76 10.65
CA TRP A 164 -10.36 18.58 10.71
C TRP A 164 -9.78 17.53 11.67
N SER A 165 -10.65 16.85 12.41
CA SER A 165 -10.21 15.75 13.28
C SER A 165 -9.64 14.59 12.46
N ALA A 166 -8.54 14.00 12.93
CA ALA A 166 -7.88 12.87 12.25
C ALA A 166 -8.84 11.68 12.01
N LEU A 167 -9.83 11.48 12.89
CA LEU A 167 -10.84 10.44 12.72
C LEU A 167 -11.78 10.75 11.54
N CYS A 168 -12.19 12.01 11.37
CA CYS A 168 -13.05 12.42 10.27
C CYS A 168 -12.32 12.26 8.93
N VAL A 169 -11.06 12.71 8.86
CA VAL A 169 -10.23 12.57 7.66
C VAL A 169 -10.03 11.11 7.30
N ARG A 170 -9.70 10.24 8.27
CA ARG A 170 -9.54 8.79 8.03
C ARG A 170 -10.81 8.13 7.51
N ARG A 171 -11.98 8.47 8.08
CA ARG A 171 -13.28 7.96 7.62
C ARG A 171 -13.56 8.40 6.19
N LEU A 172 -13.36 9.69 5.88
CA LEU A 172 -13.56 10.24 4.55
C LEU A 172 -12.66 9.56 3.51
N MET A 173 -11.35 9.45 3.80
CA MET A 173 -10.39 8.81 2.90
C MET A 173 -10.73 7.33 2.67
N THR A 174 -11.15 6.62 3.72
CA THR A 174 -11.56 5.21 3.60
C THR A 174 -12.82 5.06 2.75
N CYS A 175 -13.81 5.93 2.93
CA CYS A 175 -15.02 5.93 2.10
C CYS A 175 -14.70 6.20 0.62
N ILE A 176 -13.89 7.22 0.33
CA ILE A 176 -13.48 7.54 -1.05
C ILE A 176 -12.69 6.37 -1.66
N GLY A 177 -11.77 5.79 -0.89
CA GLY A 177 -10.93 4.67 -1.33
C GLY A 177 -11.68 3.35 -1.55
N LEU A 178 -12.85 3.15 -0.96
CA LEU A 178 -13.70 1.98 -1.22
C LEU A 178 -14.77 2.25 -2.29
N VAL A 179 -15.46 3.37 -2.19
CA VAL A 179 -16.59 3.69 -3.07
C VAL A 179 -16.10 4.03 -4.49
N GLY A 180 -14.98 4.74 -4.61
CA GLY A 180 -14.39 5.09 -5.90
C GLY A 180 -14.09 3.86 -6.77
N PRO A 181 -13.23 2.93 -6.32
CA PRO A 181 -12.94 1.70 -7.06
C PRO A 181 -14.16 0.82 -7.27
N GLY A 182 -15.10 0.78 -6.31
CA GLY A 182 -16.35 0.02 -6.44
C GLY A 182 -17.24 0.54 -7.58
N LEU A 183 -17.37 1.86 -7.72
CA LEU A 183 -18.13 2.48 -8.81
C LEU A 183 -17.45 2.25 -10.17
N LEU A 184 -16.13 2.34 -10.23
CA LEU A 184 -15.36 2.05 -11.46
C LEU A 184 -15.51 0.58 -11.89
N LEU A 185 -15.44 -0.36 -10.96
CA LEU A 185 -15.67 -1.78 -11.24
C LEU A 185 -17.11 -2.07 -11.68
N PHE A 186 -18.09 -1.39 -11.08
CA PHE A 186 -19.48 -1.50 -11.49
C PHE A 186 -19.71 -0.95 -12.91
N ALA A 187 -19.11 0.20 -13.23
CA ALA A 187 -19.13 0.78 -14.57
C ALA A 187 -18.43 -0.12 -15.60
N PHE A 188 -17.30 -0.73 -15.24
CA PHE A 188 -16.60 -1.73 -16.06
C PHE A 188 -17.51 -2.93 -16.37
N SER A 189 -18.23 -3.46 -15.38
CA SER A 189 -19.15 -4.58 -15.55
C SER A 189 -20.35 -4.25 -16.44
N ALA A 190 -20.72 -2.98 -16.58
CA ALA A 190 -21.85 -2.53 -17.39
C ALA A 190 -21.46 -2.16 -18.83
N SER A 191 -20.16 -2.12 -19.15
CA SER A 191 -19.65 -1.69 -20.46
C SER A 191 -19.33 -2.87 -21.37
N SER A 192 -19.89 -2.87 -22.59
CA SER A 192 -19.66 -3.88 -23.63
C SER A 192 -18.57 -3.48 -24.64
N SER A 193 -17.85 -2.37 -24.41
CA SER A 193 -16.92 -1.78 -25.39
C SER A 193 -15.51 -1.50 -24.82
N ILE A 194 -14.50 -2.02 -25.54
CA ILE A 194 -13.06 -2.08 -25.21
C ILE A 194 -12.43 -0.73 -24.77
N PRO A 195 -12.78 0.45 -25.34
CA PRO A 195 -12.12 1.71 -24.96
C PRO A 195 -12.53 2.23 -23.58
N ILE A 196 -13.75 1.89 -23.13
CA ILE A 196 -14.32 2.35 -21.85
C ILE A 196 -13.90 1.42 -20.71
N ALA A 197 -13.53 0.18 -21.04
CA ALA A 197 -13.04 -0.81 -20.09
C ALA A 197 -11.62 -0.49 -19.55
N VAL A 198 -10.87 0.36 -20.26
CA VAL A 198 -9.45 0.63 -19.99
C VAL A 198 -9.22 2.02 -19.35
N LEU A 199 -10.23 2.90 -19.37
CA LEU A 199 -10.17 4.29 -18.89
C LEU A 199 -10.78 4.41 -17.49
#